data_AF-A0A6G0WUT9-F1
#
_entry.id   AF-A0A6G0WUT9-F1
#
_cell.length_a   1.000
_cell.length_b   1.000
_cell.length_c   1.000
_cell.angle_alpha   90.00
_cell.angle_beta   90.00
_cell.angle_gamma   90.00
#
_symmetry.space_group_name_H-M   'P 1'
#
loop_
_entity.id
_entity.type
_entity.pdbx_description
1 polymer ?
#
loop_
_entity_poly.entity_id
_entity_poly.type
_entity_poly.pdbx_seq_one_letter_code
_entity_poly.pdbx_strand_id
1 'polypeptide(L)'
;MKALAHKFKAEHEFTLAYCPWRNGTVERLNRDILQVMRVLLMEYKLADHQWDYLLPTIQASLNQTPVVSLEHKSPMEVFQGREPTTIMDLHLDSEKKVVEAQVNWSQDNIQKTLLKLQESMHHLHKEIVEQNHAKQDKARERTSQYPACNADRGDYVLWSRVDEAHHPKLLVTWVGPYRVVEVNEFSARIEHLITKEQRDGHMSRLKMYAESSFEVTDEILEHVADQGILLKVARIESHKFDKTRDCYYMLVHWEGFEAIEASWEDVTQLLRDCPDVYVEALKPGRDREQLASRIKSIQAKLKA
;
A
#
# COMPACT_ATOMS: atom_id res chain seq x y z
N MET A 1 21.29 -0.19 9.13
CA MET A 1 20.20 -0.36 10.12
C MET A 1 20.50 -1.39 11.20
N LYS A 2 20.78 -2.68 10.92
CA LYS A 2 21.06 -3.69 11.97
C LYS A 2 22.20 -3.31 12.93
N ALA A 3 23.30 -2.78 12.41
CA ALA A 3 24.42 -2.29 13.23
C ALA A 3 24.04 -1.09 14.12
N LEU A 4 23.13 -0.23 13.65
CA LEU A 4 22.63 0.92 14.41
C LEU A 4 21.70 0.46 15.54
N ALA A 5 20.76 -0.44 15.24
CA ALA A 5 19.84 -1.03 16.21
C ALA A 5 20.59 -1.75 17.34
N HIS A 6 21.62 -2.54 17.00
CA HIS A 6 22.49 -3.18 17.97
C HIS A 6 23.22 -2.17 18.89
N LYS A 7 23.70 -1.05 18.32
CA LYS A 7 24.38 0.01 19.10
C LYS A 7 23.44 0.70 20.09
N PHE A 8 22.18 0.90 19.71
CA PHE A 8 21.16 1.54 20.57
C PHE A 8 20.36 0.55 21.44
N LYS A 9 20.69 -0.76 21.39
CA LYS A 9 19.93 -1.82 22.06
C LYS A 9 18.43 -1.81 21.69
N ALA A 10 18.13 -1.47 20.44
CA ALA A 10 16.78 -1.48 19.90
C ALA A 10 16.56 -2.76 19.08
N GLU A 11 15.37 -3.33 19.20
CA GLU A 11 14.92 -4.43 18.35
C GLU A 11 14.35 -3.87 17.04
N HIS A 12 14.76 -4.44 15.91
CA HIS A 12 14.30 -4.01 14.59
C HIS A 12 13.43 -5.10 13.97
N GLU A 13 12.12 -4.93 14.10
CA GLU A 13 11.12 -5.83 13.57
C GLU A 13 10.67 -5.39 12.17
N PHE A 14 10.55 -6.36 11.25
CA PHE A 14 10.01 -6.13 9.93
C PHE A 14 8.56 -6.62 9.86
N THR A 15 7.70 -5.80 9.25
CA THR A 15 6.37 -6.24 8.82
C THR A 15 6.47 -6.94 7.46
N LEU A 16 5.58 -7.91 7.21
CA LEU A 16 5.46 -8.54 5.89
C LEU A 16 5.24 -7.47 4.81
N ALA A 17 5.82 -7.71 3.62
CA ALA A 17 5.66 -6.81 2.48
C ALA A 17 4.18 -6.68 2.11
N TYR A 18 3.76 -5.46 1.75
CA TYR A 18 2.39 -5.14 1.32
C TYR A 18 1.27 -5.43 2.35
N CYS A 19 1.61 -5.40 3.65
CA CYS A 19 0.67 -5.49 4.77
C CYS A 19 0.53 -4.16 5.53
N PRO A 20 0.03 -3.07 4.90
CA PRO A 20 -0.08 -1.73 5.51
C PRO A 20 -0.92 -1.72 6.80
N TRP A 21 -1.91 -2.59 6.90
CA TRP A 21 -2.78 -2.73 8.08
C TRP A 21 -2.03 -3.09 9.37
N ARG A 22 -0.86 -3.74 9.27
CA ARG A 22 -0.03 -4.04 10.46
C ARG A 22 0.61 -2.79 11.05
N ASN A 23 0.85 -1.76 10.23
CA ASN A 23 1.34 -0.44 10.65
C ASN A 23 0.22 0.61 10.69
N GLY A 24 -1.04 0.18 10.83
CA GLY A 24 -2.21 1.04 10.70
C GLY A 24 -2.21 2.28 11.60
N THR A 25 -1.58 2.21 12.77
CA THR A 25 -1.42 3.37 13.68
C THR A 25 -0.60 4.49 13.04
N VAL A 26 0.55 4.17 12.45
CA VAL A 26 1.42 5.14 11.78
C VAL A 26 0.77 5.65 10.51
N GLU A 27 0.09 4.78 9.76
CA GLU A 27 -0.63 5.21 8.56
C GLU A 27 -1.80 6.16 8.86
N ARG A 28 -2.51 5.93 9.97
CA ARG A 28 -3.55 6.83 10.45
C ARG A 28 -2.95 8.18 10.85
N LEU A 29 -1.86 8.17 11.61
CA LEU A 29 -1.15 9.39 12.00
C LEU A 29 -0.66 10.17 10.78
N ASN A 30 -0.08 9.51 9.78
CA ASN A 30 0.37 10.15 8.54
C ASN A 30 -0.78 10.83 7.79
N ARG A 31 -1.97 10.21 7.78
CA ARG A 31 -3.18 10.82 7.21
C ARG A 31 -3.55 12.10 7.95
N ASP A 32 -3.52 12.08 9.27
CA ASP A 32 -3.86 13.23 10.10
C ASP A 32 -2.84 14.36 9.94
N ILE A 33 -1.53 14.05 9.88
CA ILE A 33 -0.45 15.01 9.57
C ILE A 33 -0.70 15.69 8.22
N LEU A 34 -0.95 14.91 7.16
CA LEU A 34 -1.19 15.45 5.82
C LEU A 34 -2.47 16.30 5.77
N GLN A 35 -3.50 15.91 6.51
CA GLN A 35 -4.74 16.67 6.57
C GLN A 35 -4.52 18.05 7.21
N VAL A 36 -3.88 18.10 8.39
CA VAL A 36 -3.58 19.37 9.09
C VAL A 36 -2.62 20.22 8.26
N MET A 37 -1.59 19.61 7.65
CA MET A 37 -0.63 20.30 6.80
C MET A 37 -1.31 21.00 5.61
N ARG A 38 -2.21 20.31 4.91
CA ARG A 38 -2.96 20.89 3.78
C ARG A 38 -3.80 22.08 4.19
N VAL A 39 -4.48 21.97 5.33
CA VAL A 39 -5.31 23.06 5.87
C VAL A 39 -4.44 24.27 6.20
N LEU A 40 -3.33 24.08 6.90
CA LEU A 40 -2.44 25.18 7.28
C LEU A 40 -1.75 25.84 6.08
N LEU A 41 -1.31 25.06 5.07
CA LEU A 41 -0.76 25.62 3.83
C LEU A 41 -1.79 26.52 3.13
N MET A 42 -3.05 26.09 3.09
CA MET A 42 -4.14 26.88 2.49
C MET A 42 -4.46 28.14 3.32
N GLU A 43 -4.55 28.02 4.65
CA GLU A 43 -4.84 29.11 5.58
C GLU A 43 -3.77 30.21 5.49
N TYR A 44 -2.50 29.83 5.52
CA TYR A 44 -1.36 30.74 5.46
C TYR A 44 -0.97 31.14 4.03
N LYS A 45 -1.66 30.61 3.01
CA LYS A 45 -1.37 30.84 1.58
C LYS A 45 0.09 30.55 1.22
N LEU A 46 0.64 29.51 1.82
CA LEU A 46 2.00 29.06 1.59
C LEU A 46 2.04 28.13 0.37
N ALA A 47 3.16 28.15 -0.34
CA ALA A 47 3.39 27.21 -1.43
C ALA A 47 3.75 25.81 -0.88
N ASP A 48 3.45 24.76 -1.65
CA ASP A 48 3.62 23.36 -1.23
C ASP A 48 5.03 22.99 -0.75
N HIS A 49 6.06 23.71 -1.19
CA HIS A 49 7.45 23.47 -0.79
C HIS A 49 7.83 24.07 0.56
N GLN A 50 6.97 24.89 1.17
CA GLN A 50 7.21 25.60 2.44
C GLN A 50 6.56 24.88 3.64
N TRP A 51 6.30 23.58 3.50
CA TRP A 51 5.65 22.74 4.52
C TRP A 51 6.50 22.55 5.78
N ASP A 52 7.82 22.70 5.65
CA ASP A 52 8.82 22.53 6.70
C ASP A 52 8.63 23.53 7.85
N TYR A 53 8.25 24.77 7.55
CA TYR A 53 7.92 25.79 8.56
C TYR A 53 6.74 25.40 9.44
N LEU A 54 5.82 24.57 8.92
CA LEU A 54 4.62 24.16 9.62
C LEU A 54 4.84 22.92 10.49
N LEU A 55 5.91 22.14 10.27
CA LEU A 55 6.15 20.89 10.98
C LEU A 55 6.14 21.03 12.51
N PRO A 56 6.85 21.99 13.13
CA PRO A 56 6.85 22.11 14.58
C PRO A 56 5.46 22.42 15.13
N THR A 57 4.69 23.26 14.42
CA THR A 57 3.33 23.64 14.78
C THR A 57 2.38 22.46 14.68
N ILE A 58 2.47 21.69 13.59
CA ILE A 58 1.66 20.47 13.39
C ILE A 58 1.99 19.44 14.46
N GLN A 59 3.28 19.20 14.74
CA GLN A 59 3.71 18.26 15.76
C GLN A 59 3.22 18.67 17.15
N ALA A 60 3.34 19.95 17.51
CA ALA A 60 2.83 20.47 18.78
C ALA A 60 1.31 20.30 18.89
N SER A 61 0.58 20.69 17.83
CA SER A 61 -0.88 20.57 17.77
C SER A 61 -1.35 19.12 17.93
N LEU A 62 -0.77 18.18 17.17
CA LEU A 62 -1.17 16.77 17.24
C LEU A 62 -0.84 16.14 18.60
N ASN A 63 0.31 16.46 19.18
CA ASN A 63 0.70 15.91 20.47
C ASN A 63 -0.15 16.43 21.64
N GLN A 64 -0.75 17.62 21.51
CA GLN A 64 -1.61 18.22 22.53
C GLN A 64 -3.10 17.95 22.30
N THR A 65 -3.49 17.41 21.13
CA THR A 65 -4.90 17.17 20.81
C THR A 65 -5.36 15.83 21.40
N PRO A 66 -6.47 15.81 22.16
CA PRO A 66 -7.06 14.57 22.66
C PRO A 66 -7.51 13.61 21.55
N VAL A 67 -7.25 12.30 21.72
CA VAL A 67 -7.62 11.28 20.74
C VAL A 67 -8.47 10.17 21.36
N VAL A 68 -9.49 9.70 20.62
CA VAL A 68 -10.42 8.64 21.07
C VAL A 68 -9.71 7.30 21.35
N SER A 69 -8.60 7.02 20.67
CA SER A 69 -7.77 5.82 20.92
C SER A 69 -6.98 5.90 22.23
N LEU A 70 -6.87 7.09 22.82
CA LEU A 70 -6.20 7.34 24.09
C LEU A 70 -7.22 7.72 25.19
N GLU A 71 -8.46 7.24 25.07
CA GLU A 71 -9.55 7.57 26.00
C GLU A 71 -9.75 9.07 26.19
N HIS A 72 -9.76 9.81 25.06
CA HIS A 72 -9.91 11.27 25.05
C HIS A 72 -8.82 12.02 25.83
N LYS A 73 -7.63 11.42 25.92
CA LYS A 73 -6.40 12.06 26.40
C LYS A 73 -5.48 12.36 25.21
N SER A 74 -4.64 13.38 25.33
CA SER A 74 -3.64 13.75 24.34
C SER A 74 -2.38 12.89 24.45
N PRO A 75 -1.62 12.69 23.36
CA PRO A 75 -0.34 12.00 23.42
C PRO A 75 0.61 12.58 24.47
N MET A 76 0.62 13.91 24.65
CA MET A 76 1.46 14.58 25.63
C MET A 76 1.06 14.26 27.07
N GLU A 77 -0.24 14.21 27.36
CA GLU A 77 -0.74 13.79 28.68
C GLU A 77 -0.35 12.35 29.00
N VAL A 78 -0.50 11.45 28.04
CA VAL A 78 -0.15 10.03 28.22
C VAL A 78 1.35 9.85 28.39
N PHE A 79 2.17 10.70 27.74
CA PHE A 79 3.63 10.65 27.79
C PHE A 79 4.22 11.31 29.04
N GLN A 80 3.70 12.47 29.46
CA GLN A 80 4.26 13.28 30.55
C GLN A 80 3.48 13.18 31.87
N GLY A 81 2.24 12.68 31.85
CA GLY A 81 1.35 12.69 33.02
C GLY A 81 0.89 14.09 33.43
N ARG A 82 0.84 15.04 32.48
CA ARG A 82 0.47 16.44 32.70
C ARG A 82 -0.62 16.85 31.73
N GLU A 83 -1.55 17.69 32.17
CA GLU A 83 -2.59 18.27 31.32
C GLU A 83 -2.00 18.97 30.08
N PRO A 84 -2.71 18.93 28.94
CA PRO A 84 -2.20 19.46 27.68
C PRO A 84 -2.20 20.98 27.77
N THR A 85 -1.06 21.60 27.49
CA THR A 85 -0.94 23.06 27.52
C THR A 85 -1.21 23.61 26.14
N THR A 86 -2.34 24.29 25.93
CA THR A 86 -2.63 24.94 24.64
C THR A 86 -1.95 26.31 24.56
N ILE A 87 -1.78 26.84 23.34
CA ILE A 87 -1.28 28.21 23.12
C ILE A 87 -2.22 29.24 23.77
N MET A 88 -3.52 28.92 23.85
CA MET A 88 -4.51 29.76 24.53
C MET A 88 -4.29 29.78 26.02
N ASP A 89 -3.93 28.65 26.64
CA ASP A 89 -3.60 28.59 28.07
C ASP A 89 -2.41 29.49 28.40
N LEU A 90 -1.40 29.56 27.53
CA LEU A 90 -0.25 30.45 27.73
C LEU A 90 -0.63 31.95 27.72
N HIS A 91 -1.61 32.35 26.90
CA HIS A 91 -2.05 33.74 26.80
C HIS A 91 -3.10 34.10 27.86
N LEU A 92 -3.96 33.15 28.23
CA LEU A 92 -4.98 33.30 29.28
C LEU A 92 -4.38 33.20 30.69
N ASP A 93 -3.23 32.55 30.87
CA ASP A 93 -2.51 32.49 32.15
C ASP A 93 -1.79 33.79 32.56
N SER A 94 -1.92 34.87 31.78
CA SER A 94 -1.40 36.19 32.18
C SER A 94 -1.98 36.69 33.52
N GLU A 95 -3.13 36.15 33.96
CA GLU A 95 -3.75 36.44 35.27
C GLU A 95 -3.59 35.34 36.33
N LYS A 96 -3.05 34.16 36.00
CA LYS A 96 -2.67 33.20 37.04
C LYS A 96 -1.45 33.77 37.74
N LYS A 97 -1.68 34.39 38.91
CA LYS A 97 -0.66 34.64 39.94
C LYS A 97 0.31 33.47 39.86
N VAL A 98 1.59 33.76 39.58
CA VAL A 98 2.67 32.79 39.73
C VAL A 98 2.43 32.14 41.07
N VAL A 99 1.92 30.91 41.05
CA VAL A 99 1.76 30.15 42.27
C VAL A 99 3.20 29.80 42.58
N GLU A 100 3.86 30.66 43.35
CA GLU A 100 5.01 30.28 44.15
C GLU A 100 4.50 29.23 45.13
N ALA A 101 4.16 28.05 44.59
CA ALA A 101 3.92 26.89 45.38
C ALA A 101 5.21 26.72 46.16
N GLN A 102 5.15 26.81 47.48
CA GLN A 102 6.25 26.45 48.33
C GLN A 102 6.49 24.94 48.16
N VAL A 103 7.16 24.57 47.06
CA VAL A 103 7.46 23.19 46.74
C VAL A 103 8.57 22.77 47.68
N ASN A 104 8.24 21.85 48.57
CA ASN A 104 9.22 21.24 49.45
C ASN A 104 10.11 20.30 48.62
N TRP A 105 11.34 20.72 48.34
CA TRP A 105 12.34 19.97 47.57
C TRP A 105 13.10 18.91 48.39
N SER A 106 12.59 18.52 49.55
CA SER A 106 13.18 17.42 50.32
C SER A 106 13.16 16.10 49.53
N GLN A 107 14.22 15.30 49.71
CA GLN A 107 14.38 14.02 49.02
C GLN A 107 13.18 13.07 49.24
N ASP A 108 12.64 13.03 50.46
CA ASP A 108 11.46 12.23 50.81
C ASP A 108 10.20 12.69 50.05
N ASN A 109 9.99 14.00 49.91
CA ASN A 109 8.85 14.52 49.15
C ASN A 109 8.99 14.27 47.64
N ILE A 110 10.20 14.36 47.09
CA ILE A 110 10.49 14.02 45.68
C ILE A 110 10.21 12.53 45.43
N GLN A 111 10.66 11.64 46.32
CA GLN A 111 10.40 10.21 46.19
C GLN A 111 8.90 9.90 46.26
N LYS A 112 8.19 10.47 47.23
CA LYS A 112 6.73 10.29 47.38
C LYS A 112 5.95 10.80 46.16
N THR A 113 6.32 11.97 45.63
CA THR A 113 5.64 12.54 44.45
C THR A 113 5.93 11.74 43.18
N LEU A 114 7.17 11.25 43.01
CA LEU A 114 7.53 10.40 41.88
C LEU A 114 6.81 9.05 41.91
N LEU A 115 6.70 8.41 43.08
CA LEU A 115 5.94 7.17 43.24
C LEU A 115 4.45 7.38 42.92
N LYS A 116 3.85 8.48 43.40
CA LYS A 116 2.46 8.82 43.06
C LYS A 116 2.26 9.05 41.56
N LEU A 117 3.20 9.76 40.90
CA LEU A 117 3.16 9.96 39.46
C LEU A 117 3.26 8.62 38.72
N GLN A 118 4.20 7.76 39.14
CA GLN A 118 4.37 6.43 38.57
C GLN A 118 3.09 5.61 38.69
N GLU A 119 2.46 5.55 39.87
CA GLU A 119 1.19 4.85 40.08
C GLU A 119 0.07 5.42 39.20
N SER A 120 -0.06 6.74 39.10
CA SER A 120 -1.06 7.38 38.25
C SER A 120 -0.85 7.07 36.76
N MET A 121 0.40 7.05 36.29
CA MET A 121 0.72 6.74 34.89
C MET A 121 0.46 5.26 34.60
N HIS A 122 0.80 4.36 35.51
CA HIS A 122 0.49 2.93 35.35
C HIS A 122 -1.01 2.70 35.25
N HIS A 123 -1.80 3.34 36.11
CA HIS A 123 -3.26 3.26 36.04
C HIS A 123 -3.79 3.80 34.71
N LEU A 124 -3.31 4.97 34.28
CA LEU A 124 -3.70 5.61 33.03
C LEU A 124 -3.37 4.72 31.82
N HIS A 125 -2.16 4.16 31.75
CA HIS A 125 -1.76 3.28 30.66
C HIS A 125 -2.56 1.98 30.65
N LYS A 126 -2.81 1.40 31.84
CA LYS A 126 -3.63 0.20 31.98
C LYS A 126 -5.04 0.41 31.45
N GLU A 127 -5.69 1.51 31.85
CA GLU A 127 -7.03 1.88 31.37
C GLU A 127 -7.09 2.00 29.84
N ILE A 128 -6.13 2.72 29.24
CA ILE A 128 -6.07 2.89 27.77
C ILE A 128 -5.89 1.55 27.06
N VAL A 129 -5.02 0.68 27.59
CA VAL A 129 -4.75 -0.64 27.02
C VAL A 129 -6.02 -1.51 27.09
N GLU A 130 -6.68 -1.57 28.24
CA GLU A 130 -7.91 -2.36 28.44
C GLU A 130 -9.03 -1.92 27.50
N GLN A 131 -9.25 -0.60 27.35
CA GLN A 131 -10.27 -0.08 26.45
C GLN A 131 -9.95 -0.34 24.98
N ASN A 132 -8.68 -0.21 24.59
CA ASN A 132 -8.26 -0.52 23.23
C ASN A 132 -8.39 -2.02 22.92
N HIS A 133 -8.08 -2.91 23.86
CA HIS A 133 -8.35 -4.34 23.72
C HIS A 133 -9.84 -4.60 23.55
N ALA A 134 -10.70 -4.02 24.40
CA ALA A 134 -12.15 -4.18 24.28
C ALA A 134 -12.70 -3.66 22.93
N LYS A 135 -12.16 -2.55 22.40
CA LYS A 135 -12.50 -2.04 21.06
C LYS A 135 -12.04 -2.99 19.95
N GLN A 136 -10.84 -3.55 20.08
CA GLN A 136 -10.31 -4.54 19.13
C GLN A 136 -11.11 -5.84 19.14
N ASP A 137 -11.51 -6.34 20.31
CA ASP A 137 -12.30 -7.55 20.44
C ASP A 137 -13.69 -7.37 19.82
N LYS A 138 -14.36 -6.25 20.08
CA LYS A 138 -15.61 -5.90 19.38
C LYS A 138 -15.44 -5.78 17.86
N ALA A 139 -14.32 -5.23 17.40
CA ALA A 139 -14.03 -5.15 15.96
C ALA A 139 -13.78 -6.55 15.36
N ARG A 140 -13.11 -7.45 16.10
CA ARG A 140 -12.91 -8.85 15.73
C ARG A 140 -14.23 -9.61 15.68
N GLU A 141 -15.12 -9.46 16.65
CA GLU A 141 -16.45 -10.07 16.66
C GLU A 141 -17.28 -9.64 15.44
N ARG A 142 -17.27 -8.34 15.12
CA ARG A 142 -17.93 -7.82 13.90
C ARG A 142 -17.30 -8.37 12.62
N THR A 143 -15.99 -8.59 12.62
CA THR A 143 -15.27 -9.16 11.47
C THR A 143 -15.50 -10.66 11.34
N SER A 144 -15.63 -11.39 12.46
CA SER A 144 -15.96 -12.82 12.50
C SER A 144 -17.35 -13.13 11.95
N GLN A 145 -18.23 -12.13 11.87
CA GLN A 145 -19.54 -12.22 11.24
C GLN A 145 -19.46 -12.18 9.71
N TYR A 146 -18.36 -11.69 9.13
CA TYR A 146 -18.10 -11.89 7.71
C TYR A 146 -17.63 -13.32 7.51
N PRO A 147 -18.20 -14.07 6.56
CA PRO A 147 -17.65 -15.36 6.21
C PRO A 147 -16.18 -15.13 5.84
N ALA A 148 -15.28 -15.80 6.55
CA ALA A 148 -13.94 -16.04 6.03
C ALA A 148 -14.11 -16.52 4.59
N CYS A 149 -13.22 -16.14 3.67
CA CYS A 149 -13.31 -16.61 2.29
C CYS A 149 -13.50 -18.13 2.31
N ASN A 150 -14.73 -18.60 2.06
CA ASN A 150 -15.14 -20.00 2.05
C ASN A 150 -14.64 -20.62 0.74
N ALA A 151 -13.37 -20.40 0.41
CA ALA A 151 -12.74 -21.00 -0.73
C ALA A 151 -12.00 -22.22 -0.21
N ASP A 152 -12.55 -23.38 -0.55
CA ASP A 152 -11.91 -24.65 -0.32
C ASP A 152 -10.92 -24.96 -1.45
N ARG A 153 -10.09 -25.98 -1.24
CA ARG A 153 -9.15 -26.43 -2.25
C ARG A 153 -9.91 -26.84 -3.52
N GLY A 154 -9.59 -26.19 -4.63
CA GLY A 154 -10.22 -26.41 -5.93
C GLY A 154 -11.22 -25.33 -6.35
N ASP A 155 -11.62 -24.43 -5.45
CA ASP A 155 -12.53 -23.34 -5.79
C ASP A 155 -11.85 -22.26 -6.64
N TYR A 156 -12.67 -21.50 -7.38
CA TYR A 156 -12.22 -20.42 -8.22
C TYR A 156 -12.41 -19.08 -7.49
N VAL A 157 -11.36 -18.26 -7.47
CA VAL A 157 -11.32 -16.97 -6.78
C VAL A 157 -10.81 -15.86 -7.70
N LEU A 158 -11.33 -14.66 -7.55
CA LEU A 158 -10.75 -13.44 -8.10
C LEU A 158 -9.70 -12.89 -7.15
N TRP A 159 -8.59 -12.42 -7.69
CA TRP A 159 -7.50 -11.80 -6.97
C TRP A 159 -7.42 -10.30 -7.26
N SER A 160 -7.36 -9.49 -6.21
CA SER A 160 -7.20 -8.04 -6.35
C SER A 160 -5.74 -7.67 -6.67
N ARG A 161 -5.53 -7.13 -7.88
CA ARG A 161 -4.24 -6.60 -8.34
C ARG A 161 -4.06 -5.17 -7.84
N VAL A 162 -2.93 -4.88 -7.21
CA VAL A 162 -2.51 -3.51 -6.88
C VAL A 162 -1.37 -3.16 -7.85
N ASP A 163 -1.71 -2.59 -9.01
CA ASP A 163 -0.69 -2.09 -9.93
C ASP A 163 -0.15 -0.76 -9.38
N GLU A 164 1.17 -0.70 -9.16
CA GLU A 164 1.85 0.55 -8.80
C GLU A 164 1.94 1.54 -9.97
N ALA A 165 1.77 1.07 -11.21
CA ALA A 165 2.13 1.84 -12.40
C ALA A 165 0.95 2.33 -13.28
N HIS A 166 -0.24 1.72 -13.26
CA HIS A 166 -1.20 1.88 -14.37
C HIS A 166 -2.65 2.29 -14.02
N HIS A 167 -3.06 2.34 -12.75
CA HIS A 167 -4.45 2.72 -12.41
C HIS A 167 -4.54 3.74 -11.26
N PRO A 168 -5.48 4.71 -11.33
CA PRO A 168 -5.67 5.67 -10.25
C PRO A 168 -5.98 4.94 -8.95
N LYS A 169 -5.35 5.40 -7.87
CA LYS A 169 -5.23 4.85 -6.49
C LYS A 169 -6.54 4.52 -5.75
N LEU A 170 -7.65 4.38 -6.46
CA LEU A 170 -9.02 4.26 -5.97
C LEU A 170 -9.81 3.08 -6.57
N LEU A 171 -9.31 2.38 -7.60
CA LEU A 171 -9.99 1.23 -8.18
C LEU A 171 -9.22 -0.05 -7.88
N VAL A 172 -9.84 -0.93 -7.07
CA VAL A 172 -9.37 -2.29 -6.86
C VAL A 172 -9.81 -3.11 -8.07
N THR A 173 -8.89 -3.45 -8.96
CA THR A 173 -9.17 -4.30 -10.12
C THR A 173 -9.08 -5.76 -9.68
N TRP A 174 -10.19 -6.48 -9.74
CA TRP A 174 -10.26 -7.91 -9.49
C TRP A 174 -9.92 -8.65 -10.80
N VAL A 175 -8.90 -9.50 -10.75
CA VAL A 175 -8.37 -10.28 -11.88
C VAL A 175 -8.59 -11.75 -11.58
N GLY A 176 -8.95 -12.56 -12.57
CA GLY A 176 -9.26 -13.98 -12.42
C GLY A 176 -10.58 -14.34 -13.10
N PRO A 177 -10.98 -15.62 -13.10
CA PRO A 177 -10.75 -16.61 -12.02
C PRO A 177 -9.36 -17.25 -11.93
N TYR A 178 -8.90 -17.48 -10.69
CA TYR A 178 -7.75 -18.31 -10.31
C TYR A 178 -8.24 -19.53 -9.54
N ARG A 179 -7.54 -20.67 -9.64
CA ARG A 179 -7.87 -21.88 -8.87
C ARG A 179 -7.13 -21.92 -7.55
N VAL A 180 -7.82 -22.23 -6.45
CA VAL A 180 -7.19 -22.37 -5.13
C VAL A 180 -6.51 -23.74 -5.02
N VAL A 181 -5.20 -23.72 -4.78
CA VAL A 181 -4.38 -24.93 -4.62
C VAL A 181 -4.26 -25.33 -3.15
N GLU A 182 -4.09 -24.35 -2.27
CA GLU A 182 -3.85 -24.54 -0.83
C GLU A 182 -4.44 -23.37 -0.04
N VAL A 183 -5.06 -23.66 1.10
CA VAL A 183 -5.66 -22.66 1.99
C VAL A 183 -4.88 -22.66 3.30
N ASN A 184 -4.22 -21.54 3.61
CA ASN A 184 -3.57 -21.29 4.90
C ASN A 184 -4.46 -20.39 5.78
N GLU A 185 -4.10 -20.24 7.05
CA GLU A 185 -4.90 -19.55 8.09
C GLU A 185 -5.34 -18.11 7.71
N PHE A 186 -4.52 -17.37 6.96
CA PHE A 186 -4.83 -15.99 6.52
C PHE A 186 -4.55 -15.72 5.03
N SER A 187 -4.14 -16.74 4.27
CA SER A 187 -3.73 -16.61 2.87
C SER A 187 -4.04 -17.89 2.09
N ALA A 188 -4.31 -17.80 0.80
CA ALA A 188 -4.42 -18.97 -0.06
C ALA A 188 -3.39 -18.92 -1.19
N ARG A 189 -2.86 -20.08 -1.55
CA ARG A 189 -2.07 -20.25 -2.78
C ARG A 189 -3.03 -20.42 -3.94
N ILE A 190 -3.00 -19.48 -4.87
CA ILE A 190 -3.84 -19.42 -6.05
C ILE A 190 -3.00 -19.73 -7.30
N GLU A 191 -3.58 -20.44 -8.24
CA GLU A 191 -2.96 -20.83 -9.50
C GLU A 191 -3.73 -20.21 -10.66
N HIS A 192 -3.00 -19.60 -11.58
CA HIS A 192 -3.59 -19.03 -12.78
C HIS A 192 -4.01 -20.12 -13.78
N LEU A 193 -5.19 -19.99 -14.39
CA LEU A 193 -5.78 -21.07 -15.20
C LEU A 193 -4.99 -21.37 -16.47
N ILE A 194 -4.39 -20.35 -17.08
CA ILE A 194 -3.66 -20.45 -18.36
C ILE A 194 -2.17 -20.72 -18.10
N THR A 195 -1.51 -19.82 -17.38
CA THR A 195 -0.06 -19.85 -17.18
C THR A 195 0.41 -20.87 -16.14
N LYS A 196 -0.52 -21.42 -15.34
CA LYS A 196 -0.26 -22.31 -14.19
C LYS A 196 0.69 -21.70 -13.15
N GLU A 197 0.89 -20.38 -13.19
CA GLU A 197 1.74 -19.69 -12.22
C GLU A 197 1.03 -19.67 -10.87
N GLN A 198 1.77 -20.04 -9.82
CA GLN A 198 1.25 -20.06 -8.45
C GLN A 198 1.65 -18.77 -7.72
N ARG A 199 0.71 -18.21 -6.96
CA ARG A 199 0.91 -16.99 -6.18
C ARG A 199 0.21 -17.11 -4.83
N ASP A 200 0.77 -16.46 -3.82
CA ASP A 200 0.15 -16.41 -2.49
C ASP A 200 -0.65 -15.10 -2.34
N GLY A 201 -1.95 -15.20 -2.09
CA GLY A 201 -2.87 -14.08 -1.88
C GLY A 201 -3.44 -14.08 -0.46
N HIS A 202 -3.42 -12.94 0.22
CA HIS A 202 -4.12 -12.79 1.50
C HIS A 202 -5.64 -12.93 1.29
N MET A 203 -6.37 -13.57 2.21
CA MET A 203 -7.81 -13.85 2.05
C MET A 203 -8.65 -12.59 1.79
N SER A 204 -8.29 -11.44 2.38
CA SER A 204 -8.98 -10.15 2.12
C SER A 204 -8.82 -9.63 0.69
N ARG A 205 -7.85 -10.15 -0.05
CA ARG A 205 -7.57 -9.81 -1.45
C ARG A 205 -8.09 -10.86 -2.42
N LEU A 206 -8.81 -11.86 -1.91
CA LEU A 206 -9.46 -12.92 -2.68
C LEU A 206 -10.97 -12.77 -2.55
N LYS A 207 -11.68 -12.94 -3.66
CA LYS A 207 -13.14 -12.96 -3.69
C LYS A 207 -13.58 -14.24 -4.37
N MET A 208 -14.46 -15.01 -3.73
CA MET A 208 -14.98 -16.24 -4.32
C MET A 208 -15.69 -15.92 -5.64
N TYR A 209 -15.31 -16.63 -6.70
CA TYR A 209 -15.89 -16.52 -8.03
C TYR A 209 -16.88 -17.67 -8.26
N ALA A 210 -16.42 -18.91 -8.07
CA ALA A 210 -17.23 -20.11 -8.23
C ALA A 210 -16.66 -21.29 -7.43
N GLU A 211 -17.51 -22.28 -7.16
CA GLU A 211 -17.12 -23.53 -6.49
C GLU A 211 -16.31 -24.45 -7.44
N SER A 212 -15.63 -25.45 -6.88
CA SER A 212 -14.82 -26.44 -7.60
C SER A 212 -15.57 -27.22 -8.71
N SER A 213 -16.90 -27.24 -8.68
CA SER A 213 -17.77 -27.83 -9.70
C SER A 213 -17.93 -26.98 -10.96
N PHE A 214 -17.33 -25.78 -10.98
CA PHE A 214 -17.42 -24.86 -12.10
C PHE A 214 -16.65 -25.36 -13.32
N GLU A 215 -17.37 -25.52 -14.43
CA GLU A 215 -16.79 -25.87 -15.72
C GLU A 215 -16.10 -24.65 -16.34
N VAL A 216 -14.77 -24.73 -16.45
CA VAL A 216 -13.98 -23.71 -17.12
C VAL A 216 -14.19 -23.86 -18.63
N THR A 217 -15.02 -22.99 -19.21
CA THR A 217 -15.25 -22.91 -20.65
C THR A 217 -14.16 -22.09 -21.35
N ASP A 218 -14.00 -22.30 -22.66
CA ASP A 218 -13.01 -21.57 -23.46
C ASP A 218 -13.25 -20.04 -23.44
N GLU A 219 -14.50 -19.60 -23.35
CA GLU A 219 -14.87 -18.18 -23.21
C GLU A 219 -14.31 -17.55 -21.92
N ILE A 220 -14.20 -18.32 -20.84
CA ILE A 220 -13.65 -17.85 -19.56
C ILE A 220 -12.13 -17.81 -19.63
N LEU A 221 -11.51 -18.76 -20.32
CA LEU A 221 -10.07 -18.73 -20.59
C LEU A 221 -9.70 -17.52 -21.46
N GLU A 222 -10.49 -17.22 -22.48
CA GLU A 222 -10.33 -16.03 -23.33
C GLU A 222 -10.50 -14.74 -22.52
N HIS A 223 -11.54 -14.65 -21.68
CA HIS A 223 -11.73 -13.50 -20.80
C HIS A 223 -10.58 -13.31 -19.80
N VAL A 224 -10.02 -14.40 -19.26
CA VAL A 224 -8.88 -14.36 -18.34
C VAL A 224 -7.60 -13.96 -19.07
N ALA A 225 -7.41 -14.36 -20.33
CA ALA A 225 -6.30 -13.91 -21.17
C ALA A 225 -6.36 -12.39 -21.43
N ASP A 226 -7.56 -11.86 -21.67
CA ASP A 226 -7.82 -10.43 -21.94
C ASP A 226 -7.58 -9.51 -20.74
N GLN A 227 -7.52 -10.04 -19.50
CA GLN A 227 -7.32 -9.25 -18.28
C GLN A 227 -5.89 -8.74 -18.07
N GLY A 228 -5.11 -8.61 -19.14
CA GLY A 228 -3.82 -7.92 -19.13
C GLY A 228 -2.70 -8.72 -18.47
N ILE A 229 -2.65 -10.02 -18.75
CA ILE A 229 -1.47 -10.85 -18.48
C ILE A 229 -0.52 -10.67 -19.66
N LEU A 230 0.73 -10.31 -19.35
CA LEU A 230 1.80 -10.21 -20.33
C LEU A 230 2.00 -11.58 -21.01
N LEU A 231 1.38 -11.75 -22.17
CA LEU A 231 1.58 -12.92 -23.02
C LEU A 231 3.01 -12.90 -23.55
N LYS A 232 3.72 -14.02 -23.45
CA LYS A 232 5.05 -14.15 -24.03
C LYS A 232 4.94 -14.24 -25.55
N VAL A 233 5.82 -13.52 -26.24
CA VAL A 233 5.91 -13.56 -27.71
C VAL A 233 6.61 -14.86 -28.12
N ALA A 234 5.92 -15.71 -28.91
CA ALA A 234 6.51 -16.92 -29.47
C ALA A 234 7.39 -16.62 -30.69
N ARG A 235 6.88 -15.83 -31.63
CA ARG A 235 7.61 -15.40 -32.84
C ARG A 235 6.96 -14.20 -33.50
N ILE A 236 7.74 -13.45 -34.26
CA ILE A 236 7.25 -12.34 -35.10
C ILE A 236 7.35 -12.76 -36.55
N GLU A 237 6.26 -12.65 -37.29
CA GLU A 237 6.19 -13.15 -38.66
C GLU A 237 6.41 -12.06 -39.72
N SER A 238 5.85 -10.87 -39.50
CA SER A 238 5.87 -9.78 -40.47
C SER A 238 5.77 -8.40 -39.80
N HIS A 239 6.12 -7.37 -40.57
CA HIS A 239 5.97 -5.97 -40.16
C HIS A 239 5.30 -5.17 -41.27
N LYS A 240 4.54 -4.15 -40.90
CA LYS A 240 3.95 -3.18 -41.83
C LYS A 240 4.14 -1.77 -41.30
N PHE A 241 4.39 -0.83 -42.20
CA PHE A 241 4.43 0.59 -41.87
C PHE A 241 3.10 1.24 -42.28
N ASP A 242 2.43 1.89 -41.33
CA ASP A 242 1.22 2.64 -41.63
C ASP A 242 1.54 4.13 -41.79
N LYS A 243 1.44 4.62 -43.03
CA LYS A 243 1.71 6.03 -43.37
C LYS A 243 0.73 7.01 -42.72
N THR A 244 -0.45 6.55 -42.30
CA THR A 244 -1.47 7.43 -41.71
C THR A 244 -1.19 7.75 -40.24
N ARG A 245 -0.57 6.82 -39.51
CA ARG A 245 -0.28 6.93 -38.08
C ARG A 245 1.20 7.14 -37.77
N ASP A 246 2.06 7.08 -38.79
CA ASP A 246 3.53 7.14 -38.65
C ASP A 246 4.08 6.10 -37.65
N CYS A 247 3.43 4.94 -37.60
CA CYS A 247 3.75 3.84 -36.68
C CYS A 247 4.04 2.55 -37.45
N TYR A 248 4.93 1.74 -36.87
CA TYR A 248 5.16 0.38 -37.32
C TYR A 248 4.29 -0.58 -36.51
N TYR A 249 3.68 -1.53 -37.21
CA TYR A 249 2.99 -2.65 -36.60
C TYR A 249 3.74 -3.95 -36.90
N MET A 250 3.78 -4.86 -35.93
CA MET A 250 4.33 -6.21 -36.06
C MET A 250 3.24 -7.25 -35.89
N LEU A 251 3.26 -8.29 -36.73
CA LEU A 251 2.40 -9.45 -36.56
C LEU A 251 3.05 -10.41 -35.57
N VAL A 252 2.46 -10.51 -34.39
CA VAL A 252 2.99 -11.24 -33.24
C VAL A 252 2.22 -12.55 -33.07
N HIS A 253 2.95 -13.65 -32.97
CA HIS A 253 2.42 -14.95 -32.53
C HIS A 253 2.72 -15.11 -31.04
N TRP A 254 1.72 -15.47 -30.26
CA TRP A 254 1.80 -15.59 -28.81
C TRP A 254 2.13 -17.03 -28.38
N GLU A 255 2.90 -17.19 -27.30
CA GLU A 255 3.29 -18.50 -26.77
C GLU A 255 2.08 -19.21 -26.17
N GLY A 256 1.73 -20.38 -26.72
CA GLY A 256 0.58 -21.17 -26.32
C GLY A 256 -0.70 -20.95 -27.13
N PHE A 257 -0.67 -20.08 -28.16
CA PHE A 257 -1.81 -19.78 -29.04
C PHE A 257 -1.60 -20.30 -30.46
N GLU A 258 -2.69 -20.51 -31.21
CA GLU A 258 -2.64 -21.00 -32.59
C GLU A 258 -2.30 -19.87 -33.59
N ALA A 259 -1.79 -20.22 -34.77
CA ALA A 259 -1.32 -19.24 -35.76
C ALA A 259 -2.44 -18.33 -36.32
N ILE A 260 -3.71 -18.72 -36.14
CA ILE A 260 -4.88 -17.93 -36.53
C ILE A 260 -5.16 -16.76 -35.56
N GLU A 261 -4.62 -16.82 -34.35
CA GLU A 261 -4.80 -15.82 -33.28
C GLU A 261 -3.67 -14.77 -33.27
N ALA A 262 -2.87 -14.70 -34.34
CA ALA A 262 -1.80 -13.71 -34.45
C ALA A 262 -2.38 -12.29 -34.58
N SER A 263 -1.93 -11.37 -33.72
CA SER A 263 -2.40 -9.98 -33.68
C SER A 263 -1.36 -8.99 -34.21
N TRP A 264 -1.84 -7.84 -34.72
CA TRP A 264 -0.99 -6.74 -35.18
C TRP A 264 -0.78 -5.73 -34.05
N GLU A 265 0.40 -5.75 -33.44
CA GLU A 265 0.75 -4.89 -32.30
C GLU A 265 1.61 -3.69 -32.72
N ASP A 266 1.41 -2.54 -32.06
CA ASP A 266 2.26 -1.36 -32.25
C ASP A 266 3.65 -1.62 -31.65
N VAL A 267 4.70 -1.39 -32.44
CA VAL A 267 6.10 -1.59 -32.01
C VAL A 267 6.44 -0.81 -30.74
N THR A 268 5.85 0.36 -30.53
CA THR A 268 6.09 1.20 -29.35
C THR A 268 5.47 0.60 -28.09
N GLN A 269 4.30 -0.02 -28.21
CA GLN A 269 3.64 -0.75 -27.12
C GLN A 269 4.36 -2.08 -26.88
N LEU A 270 4.68 -2.82 -27.93
CA LEU A 270 5.40 -4.08 -27.86
C LEU A 270 6.76 -3.97 -27.16
N LEU A 271 7.56 -2.94 -27.47
CA LEU A 271 8.85 -2.69 -26.82
C LEU A 271 8.74 -2.25 -25.36
N ARG A 272 7.60 -1.67 -24.97
CA ARG A 272 7.31 -1.31 -23.58
C ARG A 272 6.94 -2.54 -22.76
N ASP A 273 6.14 -3.42 -23.36
CA ASP A 273 5.59 -4.61 -22.69
C ASP A 273 6.57 -5.79 -22.71
N CYS A 274 7.40 -5.91 -23.75
CA CYS A 274 8.42 -6.94 -23.88
C CYS A 274 9.73 -6.36 -24.48
N PRO A 275 10.65 -5.83 -23.64
CA PRO A 275 11.86 -5.16 -24.12
C PRO A 275 12.89 -6.10 -24.77
N ASP A 276 12.77 -7.42 -24.54
CA ASP A 276 13.65 -8.45 -25.07
C ASP A 276 13.26 -8.94 -26.48
N VAL A 277 12.23 -8.36 -27.09
CA VAL A 277 11.83 -8.69 -28.46
C VAL A 277 12.87 -8.13 -29.44
N TYR A 278 13.84 -8.97 -29.80
CA TYR A 278 14.95 -8.61 -30.69
C TYR A 278 14.59 -8.62 -32.18
N VAL A 279 15.31 -7.75 -32.90
CA VAL A 279 15.33 -7.49 -34.36
C VAL A 279 15.72 -8.74 -35.21
N GLU A 280 16.06 -9.87 -34.58
CA GLU A 280 16.49 -11.10 -35.27
C GLU A 280 15.35 -11.84 -36.01
N ALA A 281 14.09 -11.60 -35.65
CA ALA A 281 12.92 -12.22 -36.29
C ALA A 281 12.46 -11.50 -37.59
N LEU A 282 13.11 -10.40 -38.00
CA LEU A 282 12.66 -9.62 -39.15
C LEU A 282 13.14 -10.23 -40.47
N LYS A 283 12.19 -10.68 -41.31
CA LYS A 283 12.46 -11.04 -42.72
C LYS A 283 13.17 -9.88 -43.45
N PRO A 284 14.17 -10.16 -44.31
CA PRO A 284 14.88 -9.12 -45.05
C PRO A 284 13.92 -8.35 -45.95
N GLY A 285 13.86 -7.02 -45.78
CA GLY A 285 12.97 -6.11 -46.52
C GLY A 285 13.54 -4.70 -46.57
N ARG A 286 13.01 -3.86 -47.47
CA ARG A 286 13.52 -2.49 -47.75
C ARG A 286 13.54 -1.55 -46.52
N ASP A 287 12.71 -1.81 -45.52
CA ASP A 287 12.49 -0.90 -44.38
C ASP A 287 13.17 -1.37 -43.08
N ARG A 288 13.96 -2.45 -43.13
CA ARG A 288 14.60 -3.08 -41.95
C ARG A 288 15.53 -2.12 -41.19
N GLU A 289 16.32 -1.32 -41.90
CA GLU A 289 17.27 -0.38 -41.29
C GLU A 289 16.56 0.79 -40.61
N GLN A 290 15.48 1.28 -41.20
CA GLN A 290 14.66 2.36 -40.64
C GLN A 290 13.94 1.90 -39.37
N LEU A 291 13.29 0.73 -39.43
CA LEU A 291 12.65 0.09 -38.27
C LEU A 291 13.67 -0.16 -37.15
N ALA A 292 14.85 -0.71 -37.46
CA ALA A 292 15.89 -0.95 -36.46
C ALA A 292 16.40 0.34 -35.80
N SER A 293 16.54 1.42 -36.57
CA SER A 293 16.91 2.73 -36.02
C SER A 293 15.83 3.31 -35.09
N ARG A 294 14.55 3.10 -35.42
CA ARG A 294 13.41 3.57 -34.63
C ARG A 294 13.26 2.78 -33.34
N ILE A 295 13.43 1.45 -33.39
CA ILE A 295 13.45 0.57 -32.20
C ILE A 295 14.54 1.01 -31.22
N LYS A 296 15.78 1.25 -31.71
CA LYS A 296 16.88 1.76 -30.88
C LYS A 296 16.55 3.11 -30.24
N SER A 297 15.93 4.02 -30.99
CA SER A 297 15.50 5.32 -30.45
C SER A 297 14.41 5.19 -29.37
N ILE A 298 13.46 4.27 -29.55
CA ILE A 298 12.38 4.02 -28.58
C ILE A 298 12.94 3.37 -27.31
N GLN A 299 13.82 2.38 -27.44
CA GLN A 299 14.49 1.74 -26.30
C GLN A 299 15.37 2.73 -25.51
N ALA A 300 16.07 3.65 -26.20
CA ALA A 300 16.84 4.69 -25.54
C ALA A 300 15.96 5.65 -24.73
N LYS A 301 14.74 5.96 -25.21
CA LYS A 301 13.76 6.78 -24.48
C LYS A 301 13.08 6.06 -23.32
N LEU A 302 12.95 4.73 -23.40
CA LEU A 302 12.37 3.92 -22.32
C LEU A 302 13.36 3.63 -21.17
N LYS A 303 14.67 3.75 -21.42
CA LYS A 303 15.73 3.57 -20.41
C LYS A 303 16.17 4.88 -19.72
N ALA A 304 15.76 6.03 -20.23
CA ALA A 304 16.04 7.36 -19.67
C ALA A 304 14.94 7.77 -18.69
#